data_AF-A0A8T7GH15-F1
#
_entry.id   AF-A0A8T7GH15-F1
#
_cell.length_a   1.000
_cell.length_b   1.000
_cell.length_c   1.000
_cell.angle_alpha   90.00
_cell.angle_beta   90.00
_cell.angle_gamma   90.00
#
_symmetry.space_group_name_H-M   'P 1'
#
loop_
_entity.id
_entity.type
_entity.pdbx_description
1 polymer ?
#
loop_
_entity_poly.entity_id
_entity_poly.type
_entity_poly.pdbx_seq_one_letter_code
_entity_poly.pdbx_strand_id
1 'polypeptide(L)'
;MIIDLVFLTKKIIKFLLSQWIPNSQMLISIYEKNGIKLHTRFFVIIFCVVVFSFGNAFAHDFSSDESIDFLTVVDKIKVESKLVDDNAGKDGDQNFAKTHANNAILYYDSDTKKEISEKNQRTAIELEDTLNKLLMEVESQKSESQISETVDTIESILDEAVTTRIDEEQINNSTIQALVLANIIDTSLQRYGDAFNIGIDLTNMSNMNQNTTVYELLNQGPSHFIYQNKYIVNFDEYESALEFLNIALKKFYTEIFPSLSSQIEENDTKVQNYQDLENGLVDLKIAVENREQPMKVMEIVHTKIHPNLQVLFNLKLVDENDI
;
A
#
# COMPACT_ATOMS: atom_id res chain seq x y z
N MET A 1 10.51 -42.28 42.81
CA MET A 1 10.48 -40.84 43.16
C MET A 1 9.73 -40.12 42.04
N ILE A 2 8.39 -40.22 42.05
CA ILE A 2 7.53 -39.52 41.09
C ILE A 2 7.33 -38.13 41.68
N ILE A 3 8.09 -37.16 41.19
CA ILE A 3 7.84 -35.75 41.53
C ILE A 3 6.47 -35.44 40.96
N ASP A 4 5.55 -35.10 41.85
CA ASP A 4 4.15 -34.85 41.55
C ASP A 4 4.05 -33.73 40.51
N LEU A 5 3.78 -34.09 39.25
CA LEU A 5 3.81 -33.18 38.09
C LEU A 5 2.83 -32.01 38.27
N VAL A 6 1.78 -32.24 39.07
CA VAL A 6 0.79 -31.25 39.50
C VAL A 6 1.38 -30.20 40.44
N PHE A 7 2.35 -30.58 41.27
CA PHE A 7 3.04 -29.68 42.20
C PHE A 7 4.04 -28.78 41.47
N LEU A 8 4.77 -29.33 40.49
CA LEU A 8 5.73 -28.58 39.69
C LEU A 8 5.05 -27.55 38.78
N THR A 9 3.94 -27.94 38.13
CA THR A 9 3.13 -27.04 37.28
C THR A 9 2.54 -25.88 38.08
N LYS A 10 2.01 -26.12 39.29
CA LYS A 10 1.53 -25.04 40.18
C LYS A 10 2.63 -24.06 40.58
N LYS A 11 3.86 -24.54 40.84
CA LYS A 11 5.01 -23.69 41.18
C LYS A 11 5.44 -22.81 40.02
N ILE A 12 5.50 -23.37 38.80
CA ILE A 12 5.89 -22.64 37.59
C ILE A 12 4.85 -21.56 37.26
N ILE A 13 3.55 -21.88 37.33
CA ILE A 13 2.48 -20.90 37.08
C ILE A 13 2.53 -19.76 38.10
N LYS A 14 2.74 -20.07 39.39
CA LYS A 14 2.83 -19.06 40.44
C LYS A 14 4.08 -18.18 40.30
N PHE A 15 5.19 -18.75 39.84
CA PHE A 15 6.41 -18.02 39.55
C PHE A 15 6.21 -17.08 38.36
N LEU A 16 5.65 -17.56 37.25
CA LEU A 16 5.40 -16.75 36.05
C LEU A 16 4.40 -15.61 36.31
N LEU A 17 3.32 -15.87 37.06
CA LEU A 17 2.36 -14.83 37.46
C LEU A 17 2.95 -13.77 38.40
N SER A 18 4.02 -14.09 39.13
CA SER A 18 4.70 -13.14 40.01
C SER A 18 5.69 -12.22 39.27
N GLN A 19 6.15 -12.64 38.09
CA GLN A 19 7.10 -11.87 37.28
C GLN A 19 6.40 -10.84 36.38
N TRP A 20 5.13 -11.07 36.02
CA TRP A 20 4.42 -10.28 35.01
C TRP A 20 3.29 -9.39 35.53
N ILE A 21 2.74 -9.63 36.72
CA ILE A 21 1.61 -8.84 37.27
C ILE A 21 1.95 -8.38 38.69
N PRO A 22 2.26 -7.08 38.90
CA PRO A 22 2.28 -6.52 40.24
C PRO A 22 0.88 -6.66 40.85
N ASN A 23 0.76 -7.35 41.99
CA ASN A 23 -0.50 -7.71 42.70
C ASN A 23 -1.27 -8.98 42.24
N SER A 24 -0.62 -9.95 41.57
CA SER A 24 -1.24 -11.25 41.25
C SER A 24 -1.80 -12.04 42.44
N GLN A 25 -1.29 -11.79 43.66
CA GLN A 25 -1.80 -12.40 44.89
C GLN A 25 -3.26 -11.99 45.21
N MET A 26 -3.67 -10.77 44.84
CA MET A 26 -5.04 -10.29 45.10
C MET A 26 -6.06 -11.02 44.23
N LEU A 27 -5.76 -11.22 42.94
CA LEU A 27 -6.65 -11.92 42.02
C LEU A 27 -6.82 -13.39 42.41
N ILE A 28 -5.73 -14.07 42.79
CA ILE A 28 -5.80 -15.46 43.27
C ILE A 28 -6.73 -15.57 44.49
N SER A 29 -6.66 -14.62 45.42
CA SER A 29 -7.51 -14.62 46.62
C SER A 29 -9.01 -14.39 46.32
N ILE A 30 -9.35 -13.61 45.28
CA ILE A 30 -10.73 -13.35 44.87
C ILE A 30 -11.35 -14.60 44.22
N TYR A 31 -10.59 -15.32 43.40
CA TYR A 31 -11.06 -16.55 42.75
C TYR A 31 -11.26 -17.70 43.75
N GLU A 32 -10.33 -17.88 44.71
CA GLU A 32 -10.46 -18.90 45.76
C GLU A 32 -11.66 -18.63 46.68
N LYS A 33 -11.95 -17.35 46.98
CA LYS A 33 -13.06 -16.94 47.84
C LYS A 33 -14.44 -17.19 47.20
N ASN A 34 -14.53 -17.18 45.87
CA ASN A 34 -15.79 -17.36 45.13
C ASN A 34 -16.06 -18.82 44.71
N GLY A 35 -15.25 -19.79 45.15
CA GLY A 35 -15.49 -21.22 44.90
C GLY A 35 -15.34 -21.66 43.43
N ILE A 36 -14.79 -20.79 42.57
CA ILE A 36 -14.59 -21.06 41.16
C ILE A 36 -13.33 -21.95 41.03
N LYS A 37 -13.52 -23.24 40.74
CA LYS A 37 -12.42 -24.14 40.42
C LYS A 37 -11.81 -23.74 39.09
N LEU A 38 -10.63 -23.11 39.16
CA LEU A 38 -9.86 -22.67 38.01
C LEU A 38 -9.35 -23.89 37.22
N HIS A 39 -10.11 -24.32 36.21
CA HIS A 39 -9.68 -25.38 35.32
C HIS A 39 -8.59 -24.84 34.39
N THR A 40 -7.37 -25.35 34.54
CA THR A 40 -6.16 -25.03 33.75
C THR A 40 -6.36 -25.09 32.24
N ARG A 41 -7.42 -25.73 31.74
CA ARG A 41 -7.77 -25.80 30.31
C ARG A 41 -8.26 -24.47 29.74
N PHE A 42 -8.87 -23.59 30.54
CA PHE A 42 -9.37 -22.30 30.05
C PHE A 42 -8.24 -21.31 29.72
N PHE A 43 -7.13 -21.38 30.47
CA PHE A 43 -5.96 -20.55 30.21
C PHE A 43 -5.21 -20.97 28.94
N VAL A 44 -5.19 -22.26 28.60
CA VAL A 44 -4.53 -22.74 27.38
C VAL A 44 -5.31 -22.33 26.13
N ILE A 45 -6.64 -22.28 26.18
CA ILE A 45 -7.45 -21.84 25.04
C ILE A 45 -7.34 -20.32 24.83
N ILE A 46 -7.36 -19.52 25.90
CA ILE A 46 -7.16 -18.06 25.78
C ILE A 46 -5.71 -17.74 25.38
N PHE A 47 -4.72 -18.49 25.87
CA PHE A 47 -3.32 -18.31 25.46
C PHE A 47 -3.08 -18.77 24.01
N CYS A 48 -3.74 -19.82 23.52
CA CYS A 48 -3.66 -20.19 22.10
C CYS A 48 -4.37 -19.18 21.18
N VAL A 49 -5.47 -18.56 21.61
CA VAL A 49 -6.15 -17.52 20.81
C VAL A 49 -5.34 -16.22 20.79
N VAL A 50 -4.63 -15.87 21.87
CA VAL A 50 -3.79 -14.66 21.92
C VAL A 50 -2.41 -14.88 21.27
N VAL A 51 -1.86 -16.09 21.29
CA VAL A 51 -0.58 -16.40 20.64
C VAL A 51 -0.71 -16.63 19.12
N PHE A 52 -1.90 -16.95 18.61
CA PHE A 52 -2.15 -16.97 17.15
C PHE A 52 -2.40 -15.57 16.53
N SER A 53 -2.41 -14.50 17.32
CA SER A 53 -2.57 -13.13 16.81
C SER A 53 -1.26 -12.37 16.66
N PHE A 54 -0.10 -13.00 16.86
CA PHE A 54 1.20 -12.36 16.68
C PHE A 54 2.12 -13.21 15.82
N GLY A 55 2.45 -12.69 14.64
CA GLY A 55 3.48 -13.25 13.76
C GLY A 55 2.95 -13.51 12.37
N ASN A 56 2.75 -12.43 11.61
CA ASN A 56 3.34 -12.21 10.29
C ASN A 56 2.89 -10.80 9.88
N ALA A 57 3.80 -9.84 9.91
CA ALA A 57 3.57 -8.57 9.22
C ALA A 57 3.77 -8.90 7.73
N PHE A 58 2.68 -9.20 7.04
CA PHE A 58 2.75 -9.36 5.59
C PHE A 58 2.97 -7.97 5.00
N ALA A 59 4.13 -7.73 4.39
CA ALA A 59 4.19 -6.76 3.31
C ALA A 59 3.28 -7.28 2.20
N HIS A 60 2.39 -6.45 1.67
CA HIS A 60 1.46 -6.85 0.61
C HIS A 60 2.17 -6.95 -0.75
N ASP A 61 3.27 -7.67 -0.80
CA ASP A 61 3.89 -8.01 -2.07
C ASP A 61 3.13 -9.20 -2.66
N PHE A 62 2.35 -8.93 -3.69
CA PHE A 62 1.63 -9.96 -4.41
C PHE A 62 2.48 -10.38 -5.61
N SER A 63 3.13 -11.55 -5.52
CA SER A 63 3.96 -12.21 -6.55
C SER A 63 4.61 -11.29 -7.61
N SER A 64 5.94 -11.17 -7.55
CA SER A 64 6.80 -10.45 -8.51
C SER A 64 6.80 -11.05 -9.93
N ASP A 65 5.67 -10.96 -10.66
CA ASP A 65 5.68 -11.11 -12.11
C ASP A 65 6.32 -9.85 -12.69
N GLU A 66 7.41 -10.03 -13.44
CA GLU A 66 8.14 -8.97 -14.14
C GLU A 66 7.21 -8.07 -14.96
N SER A 67 6.08 -8.61 -15.44
CA SER A 67 5.05 -7.87 -16.17
C SER A 67 4.28 -6.89 -15.27
N ILE A 68 3.97 -7.28 -14.02
CA ILE A 68 3.27 -6.44 -13.05
C ILE A 68 4.16 -5.26 -12.66
N ASP A 69 5.42 -5.55 -12.35
CA ASP A 69 6.40 -4.53 -11.96
C ASP A 69 6.63 -3.55 -13.12
N PHE A 70 6.82 -4.07 -14.32
CA PHE A 70 7.02 -3.25 -15.51
C PHE A 70 5.79 -2.37 -15.83
N LEU A 71 4.58 -2.92 -15.81
CA LEU A 71 3.34 -2.13 -16.00
C LEU A 71 3.20 -1.04 -14.94
N THR A 72 3.48 -1.38 -13.68
CA THR A 72 3.43 -0.42 -12.57
C THR A 72 4.41 0.74 -12.79
N VAL A 73 5.64 0.45 -13.22
CA VAL A 73 6.65 1.48 -13.52
C VAL A 73 6.23 2.35 -14.70
N VAL A 74 5.64 1.76 -15.74
CA VAL A 74 5.10 2.52 -16.88
C VAL A 74 4.05 3.53 -16.42
N ASP A 75 3.08 3.11 -15.60
CA ASP A 75 2.07 4.03 -15.07
C ASP A 75 2.68 5.11 -14.17
N LYS A 76 3.69 4.76 -13.36
CA LYS A 76 4.44 5.72 -12.54
C LYS A 76 5.12 6.81 -13.37
N ILE A 77 5.78 6.45 -14.48
CA ILE A 77 6.41 7.41 -15.38
C ILE A 77 5.34 8.28 -16.06
N LYS A 78 4.23 7.69 -16.52
CA LYS A 78 3.12 8.44 -17.14
C LYS A 78 2.48 9.44 -16.20
N VAL A 79 2.18 9.04 -14.95
CA VAL A 79 1.59 9.91 -13.93
C VAL A 79 2.47 11.12 -13.67
N GLU A 80 3.75 10.90 -13.39
CA GLU A 80 4.66 12.01 -13.11
C GLU A 80 4.87 12.89 -14.35
N SER A 81 4.97 12.31 -15.55
CA SER A 81 5.09 13.10 -16.79
C SER A 81 3.85 13.97 -17.04
N LYS A 82 2.64 13.45 -16.77
CA LYS A 82 1.40 14.22 -16.83
C LYS A 82 1.40 15.36 -15.81
N LEU A 83 1.87 15.12 -14.59
CA LEU A 83 1.98 16.16 -13.57
C LEU A 83 2.99 17.26 -13.92
N VAL A 84 3.98 16.96 -14.78
CA VAL A 84 4.82 18.00 -15.39
C VAL A 84 3.99 18.92 -16.29
N ASP A 85 3.16 18.36 -17.18
CA ASP A 85 2.30 19.13 -18.07
C ASP A 85 1.25 19.94 -17.29
N ASP A 86 0.61 19.31 -16.30
CA ASP A 86 -0.38 19.97 -15.44
C ASP A 86 0.21 21.16 -14.67
N ASN A 87 1.51 21.14 -14.35
CA ASN A 87 2.19 22.23 -13.64
C ASN A 87 2.98 23.17 -14.57
N ALA A 88 3.07 22.87 -15.86
CA ALA A 88 3.81 23.67 -16.82
C ALA A 88 3.14 25.04 -17.06
N GLY A 89 3.96 26.10 -17.13
CA GLY A 89 3.47 27.43 -17.50
C GLY A 89 2.60 28.15 -16.46
N LYS A 90 2.32 27.53 -15.30
CA LYS A 90 1.66 28.18 -14.17
C LYS A 90 2.67 28.95 -13.32
N ASP A 91 2.42 30.25 -13.15
CA ASP A 91 3.30 31.14 -12.35
C ASP A 91 3.42 30.62 -10.90
N GLY A 92 4.64 30.25 -10.50
CA GLY A 92 4.92 29.73 -9.17
C GLY A 92 5.02 28.20 -9.07
N ASP A 93 4.54 27.48 -10.09
CA ASP A 93 4.45 26.01 -10.05
C ASP A 93 5.62 25.30 -10.77
N GLN A 94 6.60 26.07 -11.27
CA GLN A 94 7.75 25.50 -11.99
C GLN A 94 8.58 24.52 -11.14
N ASN A 95 8.65 24.73 -9.82
CA ASN A 95 9.32 23.78 -8.94
C ASN A 95 8.58 22.45 -8.87
N PHE A 96 7.24 22.45 -8.94
CA PHE A 96 6.43 21.24 -8.98
C PHE A 96 6.67 20.45 -10.26
N ALA A 97 6.57 21.13 -11.42
CA ALA A 97 6.90 20.52 -12.70
C ALA A 97 8.32 19.92 -12.71
N LYS A 98 9.28 20.58 -12.04
CA LYS A 98 10.65 20.05 -11.91
C LYS A 98 10.71 18.82 -10.98
N THR A 99 9.99 18.81 -9.86
CA THR A 99 9.92 17.64 -8.97
C THR A 99 9.36 16.43 -9.72
N HIS A 100 8.24 16.60 -10.42
CA HIS A 100 7.61 15.52 -11.18
C HIS A 100 8.48 15.01 -12.33
N ALA A 101 9.17 15.91 -13.05
CA ALA A 101 10.13 15.48 -14.09
C ALA A 101 11.27 14.62 -13.50
N ASN A 102 11.76 14.97 -12.30
CA ASN A 102 12.77 14.15 -11.61
C ASN A 102 12.18 12.81 -11.13
N ASN A 103 10.96 12.78 -10.60
CA ASN A 103 10.29 11.54 -10.20
C ASN A 103 10.11 10.58 -11.39
N ALA A 104 9.70 11.09 -12.56
CA ALA A 104 9.61 10.30 -13.78
C ALA A 104 10.96 9.68 -14.16
N ILE A 105 12.05 10.44 -14.08
CA ILE A 105 13.41 9.94 -14.30
C ILE A 105 13.81 8.90 -13.25
N LEU A 106 13.45 9.10 -11.99
CA LEU A 106 13.76 8.17 -10.90
C LEU A 106 13.09 6.81 -11.08
N TYR A 107 11.85 6.78 -11.60
CA TYR A 107 11.17 5.53 -11.93
C TYR A 107 11.77 4.83 -13.15
N TYR A 108 12.46 5.56 -14.03
CA TYR A 108 13.21 4.99 -15.15
C TYR A 108 14.66 4.65 -14.75
N ASP A 109 14.79 3.75 -13.78
CA ASP A 109 16.06 3.34 -13.22
C ASP A 109 16.88 2.39 -14.14
N SER A 110 18.03 1.94 -13.66
CA SER A 110 18.91 1.06 -14.43
C SER A 110 18.29 -0.30 -14.76
N ASP A 111 17.41 -0.80 -13.89
CA ASP A 111 16.80 -2.12 -14.04
C ASP A 111 15.68 -2.03 -15.08
N THR A 112 14.81 -1.03 -14.97
CA THR A 112 13.78 -0.71 -15.97
C THR A 112 14.39 -0.46 -17.35
N LYS A 113 15.47 0.33 -17.41
CA LYS A 113 16.19 0.60 -18.66
C LYS A 113 16.75 -0.68 -19.27
N LYS A 114 17.36 -1.54 -18.45
CA LYS A 114 17.91 -2.82 -18.89
C LYS A 114 16.79 -3.71 -19.45
N GLU A 115 15.70 -3.84 -18.71
CA GLU A 115 14.52 -4.61 -19.09
C GLU A 115 13.90 -4.20 -20.43
N ILE A 116 13.74 -2.89 -20.68
CA ILE A 116 13.28 -2.39 -21.98
C ILE A 116 14.34 -2.68 -23.05
N SER A 117 15.62 -2.46 -22.75
CA SER A 117 16.71 -2.60 -23.72
C SER A 117 16.93 -4.03 -24.22
N GLU A 118 16.60 -5.03 -23.40
CA GLU A 118 16.68 -6.45 -23.75
C GLU A 118 15.70 -6.83 -24.87
N LYS A 119 14.56 -6.14 -24.95
CA LYS A 119 13.56 -6.31 -26.01
C LYS A 119 13.74 -5.32 -27.15
N ASN A 120 14.02 -4.06 -26.83
CA ASN A 120 14.15 -2.98 -27.78
C ASN A 120 15.09 -1.87 -27.26
N GLN A 121 16.37 -1.98 -27.62
CA GLN A 121 17.40 -1.02 -27.22
C GLN A 121 17.08 0.42 -27.67
N ARG A 122 16.45 0.58 -28.85
CA ARG A 122 16.08 1.91 -29.37
C ARG A 122 15.08 2.58 -28.44
N THR A 123 14.00 1.89 -28.09
CA THR A 123 12.95 2.41 -27.18
C THR A 123 13.53 2.80 -25.82
N ALA A 124 14.46 1.99 -25.27
CA ALA A 124 15.11 2.32 -24.00
C ALA A 124 15.93 3.62 -24.06
N ILE A 125 16.67 3.84 -25.15
CA ILE A 125 17.48 5.07 -25.33
C ILE A 125 16.56 6.27 -25.58
N GLU A 126 15.56 6.12 -26.45
CA GLU A 126 14.62 7.21 -26.77
C GLU A 126 13.82 7.65 -25.54
N LEU A 127 13.41 6.72 -24.67
CA LEU A 127 12.75 7.06 -23.41
C LEU A 127 13.68 7.86 -22.48
N GLU A 128 14.93 7.43 -22.32
CA GLU A 128 15.94 8.15 -21.53
C GLU A 128 16.14 9.57 -22.02
N ASP A 129 16.36 9.71 -23.33
CA ASP A 129 16.64 11.00 -23.96
C ASP A 129 15.43 11.94 -23.85
N THR A 130 14.22 11.40 -23.97
CA THR A 130 12.98 12.19 -23.94
C THR A 130 12.61 12.60 -22.51
N LEU A 131 12.84 11.75 -21.50
CA LEU A 131 12.70 12.12 -20.09
C LEU A 131 13.70 13.23 -19.69
N ASN A 132 14.95 13.13 -20.12
CA ASN A 132 15.93 14.20 -19.88
C ASN A 132 15.58 15.48 -20.63
N LYS A 133 15.03 15.37 -21.85
CA LYS A 133 14.51 16.51 -22.60
C LYS A 133 13.37 17.19 -21.84
N LEU A 134 12.41 16.44 -21.29
CA LEU A 134 11.31 16.99 -20.49
C LEU A 134 11.84 17.83 -19.34
N LEU A 135 12.79 17.30 -18.55
CA LEU A 135 13.42 18.05 -17.47
C LEU A 135 14.09 19.34 -17.97
N MET A 136 14.84 19.27 -19.07
CA MET A 136 15.49 20.44 -19.67
C MET A 136 14.49 21.50 -20.14
N GLU A 137 13.34 21.08 -20.69
CA GLU A 137 12.28 21.98 -21.14
C GLU A 137 11.62 22.71 -19.96
N VAL A 138 11.37 22.00 -18.86
CA VAL A 138 10.87 22.58 -17.60
C VAL A 138 11.86 23.58 -17.01
N GLU A 139 13.15 23.23 -16.92
CA GLU A 139 14.18 24.12 -16.40
C GLU A 139 14.36 25.38 -17.27
N SER A 140 14.21 25.22 -18.57
CA SER A 140 14.30 26.31 -19.55
C SER A 140 13.02 27.12 -19.70
N GLN A 141 11.97 26.84 -18.91
CA GLN A 141 10.67 27.50 -18.98
C GLN A 141 10.08 27.50 -20.40
N LYS A 142 10.12 26.35 -21.07
CA LYS A 142 9.44 26.19 -22.35
C LYS A 142 7.93 26.34 -22.18
N SER A 143 7.24 26.68 -23.26
CA SER A 143 5.79 26.83 -23.24
C SER A 143 5.10 25.49 -22.97
N GLU A 144 3.95 25.54 -22.31
CA GLU A 144 3.05 24.41 -22.05
C GLU A 144 2.89 23.48 -23.27
N SER A 145 2.61 24.04 -24.46
CA SER A 145 2.49 23.25 -25.70
C SER A 145 3.73 22.41 -26.05
N GLN A 146 4.95 22.87 -25.75
CA GLN A 146 6.16 22.10 -26.03
C GLN A 146 6.36 20.99 -25.01
N ILE A 147 6.01 21.25 -23.75
CA ILE A 147 6.06 20.26 -22.68
C ILE A 147 5.03 19.16 -22.97
N SER A 148 3.80 19.53 -23.30
CA SER A 148 2.73 18.60 -23.67
C SER A 148 3.13 17.69 -24.85
N GLU A 149 3.75 18.24 -25.91
CA GLU A 149 4.29 17.45 -27.03
C GLU A 149 5.35 16.43 -26.57
N THR A 150 6.21 16.81 -25.62
CA THR A 150 7.22 15.90 -25.07
C THR A 150 6.59 14.83 -24.17
N VAL A 151 5.55 15.17 -23.39
CA VAL A 151 4.79 14.20 -22.57
C VAL A 151 4.06 13.18 -23.46
N ASP A 152 3.38 13.62 -24.51
CA ASP A 152 2.74 12.73 -25.50
C ASP A 152 3.76 11.78 -26.15
N THR A 153 4.98 12.26 -26.38
CA THR A 153 6.07 11.44 -26.92
C THR A 153 6.52 10.38 -25.92
N ILE A 154 6.61 10.72 -24.63
CA ILE A 154 6.92 9.75 -23.56
C ILE A 154 5.83 8.69 -23.49
N GLU A 155 4.55 9.07 -23.49
CA GLU A 155 3.43 8.12 -23.46
C GLU A 155 3.49 7.15 -24.64
N SER A 156 3.76 7.66 -25.84
CA SER A 156 3.87 6.86 -27.06
C SER A 156 5.04 5.86 -27.01
N ILE A 157 6.20 6.28 -26.49
CA ILE A 157 7.37 5.41 -26.33
C ILE A 157 7.08 4.31 -25.29
N LEU A 158 6.40 4.65 -24.19
CA LEU A 158 6.01 3.69 -23.16
C LEU A 158 4.97 2.68 -23.68
N ASP A 159 4.02 3.10 -24.50
CA ASP A 159 3.05 2.20 -25.15
C ASP A 159 3.74 1.23 -26.11
N GLU A 160 4.73 1.70 -26.87
CA GLU A 160 5.58 0.81 -27.68
C GLU A 160 6.35 -0.18 -26.80
N ALA A 161 6.91 0.29 -25.67
CA ALA A 161 7.65 -0.57 -24.74
C ALA A 161 6.75 -1.67 -24.16
N VAL A 162 5.53 -1.33 -23.72
CA VAL A 162 4.54 -2.29 -23.22
C VAL A 162 4.20 -3.34 -24.27
N THR A 163 3.82 -2.91 -25.47
CA THR A 163 3.39 -3.83 -26.54
C THR A 163 4.53 -4.69 -27.11
N THR A 164 5.78 -4.24 -26.99
CA THR A 164 6.96 -5.02 -27.41
C THR A 164 7.41 -6.02 -26.35
N ARG A 165 7.22 -5.70 -25.08
CA ARG A 165 7.78 -6.45 -23.95
C ARG A 165 6.80 -7.46 -23.36
N ILE A 166 5.52 -7.09 -23.26
CA ILE A 166 4.49 -7.90 -22.60
C ILE A 166 3.59 -8.52 -23.66
N ASP A 167 3.33 -9.82 -23.51
CA ASP A 167 2.38 -10.51 -24.37
C ASP A 167 0.96 -9.97 -24.14
N GLU A 168 0.17 -9.87 -25.21
CA GLU A 168 -1.21 -9.35 -25.17
C GLU A 168 -2.10 -10.13 -24.18
N GLU A 169 -1.84 -11.42 -23.97
CA GLU A 169 -2.55 -12.23 -22.98
C GLU A 169 -2.28 -11.75 -21.54
N GLN A 170 -1.06 -11.34 -21.22
CA GLN A 170 -0.70 -10.82 -19.90
C GLN A 170 -1.24 -9.39 -19.72
N ILE A 171 -1.19 -8.56 -20.76
CA ILE A 171 -1.79 -7.22 -20.73
C ILE A 171 -3.30 -7.31 -20.41
N ASN A 172 -4.01 -8.26 -21.00
CA ASN A 172 -5.45 -8.44 -20.79
C ASN A 172 -5.79 -9.36 -19.61
N ASN A 173 -4.80 -9.84 -18.85
CA ASN A 173 -5.03 -10.71 -17.71
C ASN A 173 -5.55 -9.88 -16.52
N SER A 174 -6.79 -10.14 -16.11
CA SER A 174 -7.44 -9.39 -15.05
C SER A 174 -6.78 -9.55 -13.68
N THR A 175 -6.10 -10.67 -13.43
CA THR A 175 -5.31 -10.88 -12.21
C THR A 175 -4.06 -10.01 -12.23
N ILE A 176 -3.34 -9.95 -13.36
CA ILE A 176 -2.19 -9.03 -13.52
C ILE A 176 -2.65 -7.58 -13.33
N GLN A 177 -3.75 -7.18 -13.97
CA GLN A 177 -4.25 -5.80 -13.83
C GLN A 177 -4.73 -5.48 -12.40
N ALA A 178 -5.31 -6.46 -11.68
CA ALA A 178 -5.65 -6.28 -10.27
C ALA A 178 -4.41 -6.07 -9.38
N LEU A 179 -3.28 -6.70 -9.74
CA LEU A 179 -2.02 -6.55 -9.03
C LEU A 179 -1.32 -5.22 -9.35
N VAL A 180 -1.34 -4.80 -10.62
CA VAL A 180 -0.91 -3.44 -11.00
C VAL A 180 -1.76 -2.39 -10.27
N LEU A 181 -3.08 -2.57 -10.19
CA LEU A 181 -3.96 -1.69 -9.44
C LEU A 181 -3.55 -1.61 -7.95
N ALA A 182 -3.28 -2.74 -7.31
CA ALA A 182 -2.81 -2.76 -5.91
C ALA A 182 -1.51 -1.96 -5.75
N ASN A 183 -0.51 -2.19 -6.62
CA ASN A 183 0.77 -1.48 -6.58
C ASN A 183 0.63 0.03 -6.79
N ILE A 184 -0.29 0.47 -7.65
CA ILE A 184 -0.57 1.90 -7.86
C ILE A 184 -1.25 2.52 -6.65
N ILE A 185 -2.16 1.81 -5.98
CA ILE A 185 -2.79 2.26 -4.73
C ILE A 185 -1.76 2.35 -3.60
N ASP A 186 -0.86 1.37 -3.49
CA ASP A 186 0.23 1.40 -2.53
C ASP A 186 1.21 2.54 -2.80
N THR A 187 1.48 2.83 -4.08
CA THR A 187 2.24 4.02 -4.46
C THR A 187 1.54 5.30 -4.01
N SER A 188 0.22 5.41 -4.20
CA SER A 188 -0.55 6.55 -3.69
C SER A 188 -0.45 6.69 -2.16
N LEU A 189 -0.55 5.58 -1.43
CA LEU A 189 -0.39 5.56 0.03
C LEU A 189 0.98 6.06 0.47
N GLN A 190 2.06 5.59 -0.16
CA GLN A 190 3.43 6.05 0.13
C GLN A 190 3.55 7.55 -0.07
N ARG A 191 3.14 8.03 -1.25
CA ARG A 191 3.13 9.46 -1.60
C ARG A 191 2.29 10.29 -0.63
N TYR A 192 1.13 9.77 -0.19
CA TYR A 192 0.30 10.45 0.79
C TYR A 192 0.93 10.50 2.18
N GLY A 193 1.63 9.45 2.60
CA GLY A 193 2.42 9.43 3.83
C GLY A 193 3.54 10.48 3.80
N ASP A 194 4.26 10.55 2.68
CA ASP A 194 5.35 11.51 2.45
C ASP A 194 4.83 12.95 2.37
N ALA A 195 3.65 13.17 1.79
CA ALA A 195 2.97 14.47 1.76
C ALA A 195 2.75 15.05 3.16
N PHE A 196 2.47 14.19 4.15
CA PHE A 196 2.33 14.58 5.55
C PHE A 196 3.63 14.43 6.36
N ASN A 197 4.70 13.86 5.78
CA ASN A 197 5.95 13.56 6.46
C ASN A 197 5.73 12.83 7.79
N ILE A 198 4.91 11.78 7.78
CA ILE A 198 4.55 11.02 8.99
C ILE A 198 5.61 10.00 9.41
N GLY A 199 6.56 9.68 8.53
CA GLY A 199 7.67 8.77 8.83
C GLY A 199 7.25 7.31 9.07
N ILE A 200 6.04 6.93 8.62
CA ILE A 200 5.57 5.55 8.59
C ILE A 200 5.10 5.17 7.21
N ASP A 201 5.28 3.90 6.91
CA ASP A 201 4.81 3.29 5.67
C ASP A 201 3.33 2.91 5.79
N LEU A 202 2.48 3.62 5.04
CA LEU A 202 1.04 3.38 5.03
C LEU A 202 0.65 2.07 4.32
N THR A 203 1.55 1.45 3.57
CA THR A 203 1.32 0.14 2.93
C THR A 203 1.50 -1.02 3.91
N ASN A 204 2.20 -0.78 5.03
CA ASN A 204 2.48 -1.80 6.02
C ASN A 204 1.36 -1.90 7.07
N MET A 205 0.52 -2.93 6.96
CA MET A 205 -0.61 -3.19 7.85
C MET A 205 -0.23 -3.28 9.35
N SER A 206 1.02 -3.61 9.69
CA SER A 206 1.47 -3.61 11.10
C SER A 206 1.37 -2.24 11.76
N ASN A 207 1.42 -1.15 10.97
CA ASN A 207 1.25 0.21 11.44
C ASN A 207 -0.21 0.52 11.84
N MET A 208 -1.20 -0.26 11.40
CA MET A 208 -2.59 -0.15 11.91
C MET A 208 -2.71 -0.70 13.35
N ASN A 209 -2.03 -1.80 13.66
CA ASN A 209 -2.13 -2.48 14.96
C ASN A 209 -1.37 -1.75 16.08
N GLN A 210 -0.42 -0.88 15.74
CA GLN A 210 0.24 -0.02 16.73
C GLN A 210 -0.74 0.91 17.44
N ASN A 211 -1.93 1.17 16.87
CA ASN A 211 -2.94 2.05 17.46
C ASN A 211 -3.85 1.36 18.49
N THR A 212 -3.99 0.02 18.45
CA THR A 212 -4.82 -0.69 19.45
C THR A 212 -4.20 -0.63 20.85
N THR A 213 -2.87 -0.54 20.96
CA THR A 213 -2.18 -0.36 22.24
C THR A 213 -2.20 1.09 22.74
N VAL A 214 -2.49 2.08 21.88
CA VAL A 214 -2.55 3.50 22.26
C VAL A 214 -3.83 3.82 23.06
N TYR A 215 -4.96 3.18 22.75
CA TYR A 215 -6.18 3.34 23.55
C TYR A 215 -6.06 2.74 24.96
N GLU A 216 -5.20 1.74 25.17
CA GLU A 216 -4.95 1.15 26.49
C GLU A 216 -3.86 1.88 27.30
N LEU A 217 -3.02 2.72 26.67
CA LEU A 217 -1.89 3.42 27.30
C LEU A 217 -2.17 4.87 27.75
N LEU A 218 -3.39 5.38 27.60
CA LEU A 218 -3.80 6.75 27.97
C LEU A 218 -3.70 7.11 29.47
N ASN A 219 -3.06 6.28 30.31
CA ASN A 219 -2.92 6.53 31.74
C ASN A 219 -1.49 6.82 32.23
N GLN A 220 -0.46 6.88 31.37
CA GLN A 220 0.89 7.24 31.85
C GLN A 220 1.71 8.06 30.84
N GLY A 221 1.67 9.38 31.01
CA GLY A 221 2.80 10.30 30.74
C GLY A 221 3.28 10.45 29.29
N PRO A 222 4.07 11.50 28.99
CA PRO A 222 4.41 11.87 27.63
C PRO A 222 5.61 11.04 27.16
N SER A 223 5.35 10.03 26.33
CA SER A 223 6.39 9.29 25.61
C SER A 223 6.09 9.36 24.11
N HIS A 224 6.81 10.26 23.45
CA HIS A 224 7.25 10.30 22.04
C HIS A 224 6.78 9.15 21.12
N PHE A 225 6.06 9.45 20.01
CA PHE A 225 6.47 9.19 18.60
C PHE A 225 5.41 9.71 17.59
N ILE A 226 5.79 10.74 16.83
CA ILE A 226 5.51 11.08 15.41
C ILE A 226 4.22 10.53 14.74
N TYR A 227 3.02 11.05 15.04
CA TYR A 227 1.82 10.84 14.19
C TYR A 227 0.92 12.07 14.10
N GLN A 228 1.49 13.26 14.26
CA GLN A 228 0.71 14.48 14.53
C GLN A 228 0.72 15.49 13.40
N ASN A 229 1.37 15.21 12.26
CA ASN A 229 1.28 16.19 11.19
C ASN A 229 -0.14 16.16 10.65
N LYS A 230 -0.89 17.21 10.98
CA LYS A 230 -2.29 17.38 10.59
C LYS A 230 -2.41 18.02 9.20
N TYR A 231 -1.29 18.52 8.68
CA TYR A 231 -1.25 19.32 7.48
C TYR A 231 -0.29 18.69 6.48
N ILE A 232 -0.65 18.79 5.20
CA ILE A 232 0.25 18.49 4.09
C ILE A 232 1.41 19.48 4.15
N VAL A 233 2.62 18.94 4.14
CA VAL A 233 3.88 19.69 4.14
C VAL A 233 4.65 19.56 2.83
N ASN A 234 4.35 18.54 2.03
CA ASN A 234 4.88 18.35 0.70
C ASN A 234 3.71 18.21 -0.29
N PHE A 235 3.51 19.25 -1.11
CA PHE A 235 2.38 19.31 -2.04
C PHE A 235 2.64 18.53 -3.33
N ASP A 236 3.90 18.41 -3.77
CA ASP A 236 4.27 17.57 -4.91
C ASP A 236 3.87 16.11 -4.66
N GLU A 237 4.19 15.59 -3.47
CA GLU A 237 3.83 14.23 -3.06
C GLU A 237 2.31 14.04 -2.94
N TYR A 238 1.59 15.09 -2.52
CA TYR A 238 0.14 15.07 -2.47
C TYR A 238 -0.49 15.03 -3.88
N GLU A 239 0.06 15.80 -4.83
CA GLU A 239 -0.39 15.77 -6.24
C GLU A 239 -0.15 14.40 -6.86
N SER A 240 1.04 13.82 -6.68
CA SER A 240 1.34 12.44 -7.08
C SER A 240 0.35 11.45 -6.45
N ALA A 241 0.11 11.52 -5.14
CA ALA A 241 -0.83 10.63 -4.46
C ALA A 241 -2.24 10.69 -5.07
N LEU A 242 -2.73 11.89 -5.37
CA LEU A 242 -4.05 12.10 -5.95
C LEU A 242 -4.13 11.57 -7.38
N GLU A 243 -3.12 11.84 -8.20
CA GLU A 243 -3.13 11.41 -9.60
C GLU A 243 -2.97 9.90 -9.75
N PHE A 244 -2.18 9.25 -8.88
CA PHE A 244 -2.16 7.79 -8.79
C PHE A 244 -3.55 7.19 -8.51
N LEU A 245 -4.37 7.83 -7.67
CA LEU A 245 -5.74 7.37 -7.42
C LEU A 245 -6.67 7.61 -8.61
N ASN A 246 -6.48 8.70 -9.34
CA ASN A 246 -7.23 8.95 -10.57
C ASN A 246 -6.95 7.85 -11.61
N ILE A 247 -5.68 7.47 -11.79
CA ILE A 247 -5.29 6.39 -12.68
C ILE A 247 -5.76 5.02 -12.16
N ALA A 248 -5.66 4.75 -10.86
CA ALA A 248 -6.19 3.54 -10.24
C ALA A 248 -7.69 3.36 -10.52
N LEU A 249 -8.49 4.41 -10.33
CA LEU A 249 -9.93 4.38 -10.62
C LEU A 249 -10.20 4.21 -12.11
N LYS A 250 -9.46 4.92 -12.98
CA LYS A 250 -9.57 4.75 -14.43
C LYS A 250 -9.34 3.29 -14.82
N LYS A 251 -8.23 2.70 -14.40
CA LYS A 251 -7.88 1.29 -14.63
C LYS A 251 -8.94 0.33 -14.09
N PHE A 252 -9.43 0.59 -12.89
CA PHE A 252 -10.50 -0.23 -12.32
C PHE A 252 -11.70 -0.31 -13.26
N TYR A 253 -12.17 0.82 -13.80
CA TYR A 253 -13.33 0.84 -14.70
C TYR A 253 -13.04 0.36 -16.12
N THR A 254 -11.83 0.56 -16.65
CA THR A 254 -11.52 0.25 -18.05
C THR A 254 -10.95 -1.15 -18.25
N GLU A 255 -10.21 -1.70 -17.28
CA GLU A 255 -9.45 -2.94 -17.43
C GLU A 255 -10.00 -4.05 -16.51
N ILE A 256 -10.36 -3.71 -15.27
CA ILE A 256 -10.77 -4.70 -14.26
C ILE A 256 -12.28 -4.96 -14.31
N PHE A 257 -13.10 -3.92 -14.28
CA PHE A 257 -14.55 -4.01 -14.21
C PHE A 257 -15.18 -4.84 -15.34
N PRO A 258 -14.78 -4.70 -16.62
CA PRO A 258 -15.35 -5.51 -17.70
C PRO A 258 -15.12 -7.02 -17.49
N SER A 259 -13.95 -7.38 -16.96
CA SER A 259 -13.61 -8.78 -16.68
C SER A 259 -14.40 -9.35 -15.50
N LEU A 260 -14.65 -8.55 -14.46
CA LEU A 260 -15.41 -8.97 -13.28
C LEU A 260 -16.92 -9.02 -13.56
N SER A 261 -17.47 -7.98 -14.21
CA SER A 261 -18.90 -7.87 -14.49
C SER A 261 -19.43 -9.01 -15.38
N SER A 262 -18.58 -9.58 -16.24
CA SER A 262 -18.93 -10.73 -17.07
C SER A 262 -18.88 -12.08 -16.33
N GLN A 263 -18.26 -12.14 -15.15
CA GLN A 263 -18.04 -13.36 -14.39
C GLN A 263 -18.93 -13.48 -13.13
N ILE A 264 -19.57 -12.40 -12.72
CA ILE A 264 -20.34 -12.34 -11.47
C ILE A 264 -21.84 -12.49 -11.77
N GLU A 265 -22.47 -13.53 -11.22
CA GLU A 265 -23.94 -13.66 -11.20
C GLU A 265 -24.55 -12.87 -10.04
N GLU A 266 -25.81 -12.42 -10.18
CA GLU A 266 -26.50 -11.52 -9.22
C GLU A 266 -26.58 -12.04 -7.77
N ASN A 267 -26.38 -13.35 -7.54
CA ASN A 267 -26.40 -13.98 -6.22
C ASN A 267 -25.02 -14.50 -5.76
N ASP A 268 -23.94 -14.17 -6.47
CA ASP A 268 -22.59 -14.57 -6.08
C ASP A 268 -22.15 -13.76 -4.85
N THR A 269 -21.56 -14.44 -3.86
CA THR A 269 -20.86 -13.80 -2.75
C THR A 269 -19.82 -12.76 -3.18
N LYS A 270 -19.25 -12.91 -4.39
CA LYS A 270 -18.32 -11.95 -5.00
C LYS A 270 -18.95 -10.62 -5.40
N VAL A 271 -20.29 -10.55 -5.58
CA VAL A 271 -21.00 -9.28 -5.86
C VAL A 271 -20.70 -8.26 -4.78
N GLN A 272 -20.74 -8.69 -3.51
CA GLN A 272 -20.48 -7.80 -2.39
C GLN A 272 -19.02 -7.33 -2.36
N ASN A 273 -18.06 -8.25 -2.56
CA ASN A 273 -16.64 -7.89 -2.62
C ASN A 273 -16.35 -6.89 -3.75
N TYR A 274 -17.00 -7.06 -4.89
CA TYR A 274 -16.93 -6.12 -6.01
C TYR A 274 -17.45 -4.73 -5.62
N GLN A 275 -18.65 -4.65 -5.04
CA GLN A 275 -19.23 -3.38 -4.60
C GLN A 275 -18.38 -2.71 -3.51
N ASP A 276 -17.84 -3.49 -2.59
CA ASP A 276 -16.99 -2.99 -1.50
C ASP A 276 -15.65 -2.49 -2.04
N LEU A 277 -15.08 -3.13 -3.06
CA LEU A 277 -13.88 -2.65 -3.76
C LEU A 277 -14.15 -1.33 -4.47
N GLU A 278 -15.22 -1.24 -5.27
CA GLU A 278 -15.59 -0.02 -5.99
C GLU A 278 -15.81 1.14 -5.01
N ASN A 279 -16.63 0.93 -3.98
CA ASN A 279 -16.87 1.92 -2.94
C ASN A 279 -15.60 2.28 -2.19
N GLY A 280 -14.72 1.30 -1.92
CA GLY A 280 -13.43 1.53 -1.27
C GLY A 280 -12.52 2.45 -2.08
N LEU A 281 -12.42 2.26 -3.39
CA LEU A 281 -11.63 3.12 -4.28
C LEU A 281 -12.19 4.55 -4.34
N VAL A 282 -13.52 4.69 -4.40
CA VAL A 282 -14.19 6.00 -4.39
C VAL A 282 -13.98 6.70 -3.04
N ASP A 283 -14.20 5.99 -1.92
CA ASP A 283 -13.98 6.49 -0.57
C ASP A 283 -12.52 6.93 -0.36
N LEU A 284 -11.56 6.17 -0.89
CA LEU A 284 -10.14 6.47 -0.80
C LEU A 284 -9.82 7.79 -1.49
N LYS A 285 -10.27 7.96 -2.74
CA LYS A 285 -10.10 9.20 -3.49
C LYS A 285 -10.71 10.38 -2.74
N ILE A 286 -11.94 10.24 -2.27
CA ILE A 286 -12.62 11.30 -1.50
C ILE A 286 -11.84 11.63 -0.22
N ALA A 287 -11.30 10.64 0.48
CA ALA A 287 -10.52 10.86 1.70
C ALA A 287 -9.21 11.62 1.42
N VAL A 288 -8.50 11.26 0.35
CA VAL A 288 -7.29 11.97 -0.09
C VAL A 288 -7.62 13.39 -0.52
N GLU A 289 -8.65 13.60 -1.36
CA GLU A 289 -9.11 14.94 -1.80
C GLU A 289 -9.51 15.85 -0.64
N ASN A 290 -10.16 15.28 0.38
CA ASN A 290 -10.55 16.00 1.59
C ASN A 290 -9.40 16.17 2.60
N ARG A 291 -8.19 15.69 2.27
CA ARG A 291 -6.99 15.80 3.12
C ARG A 291 -7.20 15.18 4.49
N GLU A 292 -7.90 14.05 4.52
CA GLU A 292 -8.15 13.28 5.73
C GLU A 292 -6.85 12.79 6.37
N GLN A 293 -6.91 12.35 7.63
CA GLN A 293 -5.69 11.88 8.28
C GLN A 293 -5.11 10.63 7.58
N PRO A 294 -3.77 10.51 7.45
CA PRO A 294 -3.13 9.37 6.81
C PRO A 294 -3.59 8.00 7.32
N MET A 295 -3.87 7.87 8.62
CA MET A 295 -4.39 6.62 9.19
C MET A 295 -5.78 6.25 8.68
N LYS A 296 -6.65 7.22 8.39
CA LYS A 296 -7.97 6.98 7.80
C LYS A 296 -7.84 6.53 6.34
N VAL A 297 -6.92 7.15 5.59
CA VAL A 297 -6.60 6.76 4.21
C VAL A 297 -6.05 5.33 4.16
N MET A 298 -5.11 5.01 5.06
CA MET A 298 -4.56 3.67 5.26
C MET A 298 -5.66 2.65 5.61
N GLU A 299 -6.55 2.98 6.55
CA GLU A 299 -7.65 2.09 6.95
C GLU A 299 -8.55 1.72 5.78
N ILE A 300 -8.88 2.66 4.90
CA ILE A 300 -9.71 2.39 3.71
C ILE A 300 -9.04 1.33 2.83
N VAL A 301 -7.74 1.49 2.53
CA VAL A 301 -7.02 0.56 1.66
C VAL A 301 -6.99 -0.84 2.26
N HIS A 302 -6.57 -0.96 3.51
CA HIS A 302 -6.34 -2.25 4.15
C HIS A 302 -7.62 -2.98 4.58
N THR A 303 -8.75 -2.30 4.68
CA THR A 303 -10.03 -2.92 5.08
C THR A 303 -11.01 -3.10 3.93
N LYS A 304 -10.96 -2.24 2.90
CA LYS A 304 -11.93 -2.26 1.78
C LYS A 304 -11.31 -2.58 0.43
N ILE A 305 -10.03 -2.32 0.21
CA ILE A 305 -9.45 -2.50 -1.13
C ILE A 305 -8.65 -3.80 -1.19
N HIS A 306 -7.58 -3.92 -0.40
CA HIS A 306 -6.71 -5.10 -0.46
C HIS A 306 -7.45 -6.42 -0.21
N PRO A 307 -8.32 -6.55 0.83
CA PRO A 307 -9.04 -7.80 1.07
C PRO A 307 -10.01 -8.15 -0.06
N ASN A 308 -10.63 -7.15 -0.70
CA ASN A 308 -11.57 -7.40 -1.78
C ASN A 308 -10.86 -7.77 -3.09
N LEU A 309 -9.71 -7.15 -3.40
CA LEU A 309 -8.85 -7.60 -4.50
C LEU A 309 -8.41 -9.06 -4.29
N GLN A 310 -7.97 -9.41 -3.08
CA GLN A 310 -7.60 -10.77 -2.72
C GLN A 310 -8.70 -11.77 -2.98
N VAL A 311 -9.94 -11.49 -2.54
CA VAL A 311 -11.08 -12.40 -2.71
C VAL A 311 -11.50 -12.50 -4.18
N LEU A 312 -11.58 -11.37 -4.89
CA LEU A 312 -12.08 -11.33 -6.26
C LEU A 312 -11.16 -12.10 -7.21
N PHE A 313 -9.85 -11.89 -7.07
CA PHE A 313 -8.81 -12.44 -7.95
C PHE A 313 -8.06 -13.63 -7.37
N ASN A 314 -8.46 -14.11 -6.18
CA ASN A 314 -7.81 -15.21 -5.47
C ASN A 314 -6.30 -14.98 -5.30
N LEU A 315 -5.92 -13.74 -4.98
CA LEU A 315 -4.52 -13.34 -4.80
C LEU A 315 -3.98 -13.96 -3.52
N LYS A 316 -2.74 -14.45 -3.59
CA LYS A 316 -2.02 -14.97 -2.42
C LYS A 316 -1.04 -13.92 -1.93
N LEU A 317 -0.99 -13.75 -0.61
CA LEU A 317 0.08 -12.99 0.04
C LEU A 317 1.39 -13.77 -0.13
N VAL A 318 2.47 -13.10 -0.52
CA VAL A 318 3.82 -13.66 -0.45
C VAL A 318 4.27 -13.58 1.01
N ASP A 319 4.80 -14.69 1.54
CA ASP A 319 5.39 -14.70 2.88
C ASP A 319 6.77 -14.04 2.82
N GLU A 320 7.12 -13.21 3.80
CA GLU A 320 8.40 -12.46 3.86
C GLU A 320 9.64 -13.38 3.87
N ASN A 321 9.43 -14.70 4.00
CA ASN A 321 10.45 -15.75 3.97
C ASN A 321 10.67 -16.38 2.58
N ASP A 322 9.87 -16.02 1.58
CA ASP A 322 9.91 -16.58 0.21
C ASP A 322 10.58 -15.63 -0.81
N ILE A 323 11.14 -14.49 -0.39
CA ILE A 323 11.92 -13.54 -1.21
C ILE A 323 13.42 -13.67 -0.94
#